data_AF-A0A5K0Y2C4-F1
#
_entry.id   AF-A0A5K0Y2C4-F1
#
_cell.length_a   1.000
_cell.length_b   1.000
_cell.length_c   1.000
_cell.angle_alpha   90.00
_cell.angle_beta   90.00
_cell.angle_gamma   90.00
#
_symmetry.space_group_name_H-M   'P 1'
#
loop_
_entity.id
_entity.type
_entity.pdbx_description
1 polymer ?
#
loop_
_entity_poly.entity_id
_entity_poly.type
_entity_poly.pdbx_seq_one_letter_code
_entity_poly.pdbx_strand_id
1 'polypeptide(L)'
;AWKAWSENRAVDLIDSNLGELYPRNKVLRCIHIGLLCVQEDPNNRPTTSEVVLMLSNSTVSLRAPLCPAFFSGRSRLNPEEPIEQQGGMPLSDAISDDISKNEITITELYPR
;
A
#
# COMPACT_ATOMS: atom_id res chain seq x y z
N ALA A 1 2.21 4.54 -4.56
CA ALA A 1 1.86 3.62 -5.68
C ALA A 1 0.36 3.55 -5.93
N TRP A 2 -0.44 2.92 -5.04
CA TRP A 2 -1.89 2.72 -5.25
C TRP A 2 -2.66 3.97 -5.69
N LYS A 3 -2.53 5.08 -4.96
CA LYS A 3 -3.17 6.36 -5.27
C LYS A 3 -2.89 6.86 -6.70
N ALA A 4 -1.61 6.83 -7.10
CA ALA A 4 -1.22 7.23 -8.45
C ALA A 4 -1.83 6.29 -9.50
N TRP A 5 -1.89 4.98 -9.22
CA TRP A 5 -2.56 4.03 -10.10
C TRP A 5 -4.07 4.30 -10.21
N SER A 6 -4.78 4.53 -9.10
CA SER A 6 -6.22 4.79 -9.09
C SER A 6 -6.60 6.12 -9.76
N GLU A 7 -5.69 7.09 -9.77
CA GLU A 7 -5.86 8.39 -10.44
C GLU A 7 -5.40 8.36 -11.92
N ASN A 8 -5.11 7.17 -12.48
CA ASN A 8 -4.59 6.99 -13.83
C ASN A 8 -3.23 7.70 -14.09
N ARG A 9 -2.47 7.93 -13.01
CA ARG A 9 -1.12 8.52 -12.97
C ARG A 9 -0.03 7.49 -12.65
N ALA A 10 -0.25 6.22 -13.00
CA ALA A 10 0.72 5.15 -12.75
C ALA A 10 2.07 5.38 -13.45
N VAL A 11 2.11 6.20 -14.50
CA VAL A 11 3.36 6.61 -15.16
C VAL A 11 4.30 7.40 -14.27
N ASP A 12 3.78 8.13 -13.30
CA ASP A 12 4.57 8.92 -12.37
C ASP A 12 5.39 8.03 -11.42
N LEU A 13 5.10 6.71 -11.40
CA LEU A 13 5.84 5.72 -10.62
C LEU A 13 7.06 5.17 -11.37
N ILE A 14 7.24 5.49 -12.65
CA ILE A 14 8.31 4.93 -13.45
C ILE A 14 9.58 5.75 -13.24
N ASP A 15 10.69 5.06 -12.95
CA ASP A 15 12.00 5.69 -12.76
C ASP A 15 12.42 6.46 -14.02
N SER A 16 12.72 7.75 -13.86
CA SER A 16 13.18 8.64 -14.93
C SER A 16 14.48 8.17 -15.58
N ASN A 17 15.34 7.44 -14.84
CA ASN A 17 16.59 6.91 -15.36
C ASN A 17 16.40 5.81 -16.41
N LEU A 18 15.21 5.20 -16.48
CA LEU A 18 14.87 4.22 -17.50
C LEU A 18 14.67 4.86 -18.89
N GLY A 19 14.47 6.18 -18.96
CA GLY A 19 14.28 6.90 -20.22
C GLY A 19 13.16 6.29 -21.09
N GLU A 20 13.45 6.04 -22.37
CA GLU A 20 12.56 5.35 -23.31
C GLU A 20 12.93 3.87 -23.54
N LEU A 21 13.75 3.29 -22.66
CA LEU A 21 14.29 1.93 -22.84
C LEU A 21 13.26 0.81 -22.59
N TYR A 22 11.97 1.15 -22.44
CA TYR A 22 10.92 0.19 -22.10
C TYR A 22 9.61 0.46 -22.83
N PRO A 23 8.86 -0.61 -23.19
CA PRO A 23 7.48 -0.45 -23.64
C PRO A 23 6.60 -0.01 -22.47
N ARG A 24 6.03 1.21 -22.54
CA ARG A 24 5.18 1.80 -21.49
C ARG A 24 4.06 0.86 -21.03
N ASN A 25 3.41 0.15 -21.94
CA ASN A 25 2.35 -0.81 -21.64
C ASN A 25 2.84 -1.99 -20.78
N LYS A 26 4.08 -2.46 -20.99
CA LYS A 26 4.67 -3.55 -20.20
C LYS A 26 4.93 -3.07 -18.77
N VAL A 27 5.47 -1.87 -18.58
CA VAL A 27 5.72 -1.33 -17.23
C VAL A 27 4.42 -1.03 -16.49
N LEU A 28 3.43 -0.43 -17.14
CA LEU A 28 2.11 -0.22 -16.53
C LEU A 28 1.44 -1.53 -16.11
N ARG A 29 1.59 -2.58 -16.93
CA ARG A 29 1.13 -3.93 -16.58
C ARG A 29 1.89 -4.50 -15.38
N CYS A 30 3.22 -4.33 -15.31
CA CYS A 30 4.01 -4.74 -14.15
C CYS A 30 3.58 -4.01 -12.87
N ILE A 31 3.31 -2.70 -12.94
CA ILE A 31 2.77 -1.94 -11.79
C ILE A 31 1.45 -2.53 -11.34
N HIS A 32 0.53 -2.80 -12.26
CA HIS A 32 -0.76 -3.39 -11.95
C HIS A 32 -0.64 -4.77 -11.29
N ILE A 33 0.20 -5.65 -11.84
CA ILE A 33 0.48 -6.98 -11.25
C ILE A 33 1.13 -6.83 -9.86
N GLY A 34 2.08 -5.92 -9.70
CA GLY A 34 2.70 -5.63 -8.40
C GLY A 34 1.68 -5.21 -7.35
N LEU A 35 0.69 -4.39 -7.73
CA LEU A 35 -0.42 -4.00 -6.85
C LEU A 35 -1.35 -5.17 -6.50
N LEU A 36 -1.50 -6.18 -7.37
CA LEU A 36 -2.23 -7.41 -7.05
C LEU A 36 -1.46 -8.31 -6.07
N CYS A 37 -0.12 -8.31 -6.12
CA CYS A 37 0.72 -9.14 -5.24
C CYS A 37 0.73 -8.65 -3.78
N VAL A 38 0.50 -7.36 -3.54
CA VAL A 38 0.57 -6.73 -2.21
C VAL A 38 -0.80 -6.47 -1.59
N GLN A 39 -1.82 -7.20 -2.04
CA GLN A 39 -3.16 -7.12 -1.46
C GLN A 39 -3.15 -7.56 0.00
N GLU A 40 -3.91 -6.88 0.84
CA GLU A 40 -3.95 -7.14 2.28
C GLU A 40 -4.40 -8.57 2.59
N ASP A 41 -5.57 -8.94 2.08
CA ASP A 41 -6.07 -10.32 2.14
C ASP A 41 -5.22 -11.24 1.24
N PRO A 42 -4.58 -12.29 1.80
CA PRO A 42 -3.82 -13.27 1.04
C PRO A 42 -4.61 -13.97 -0.06
N ASN A 43 -5.92 -14.17 0.12
CA ASN A 43 -6.77 -14.80 -0.88
C ASN A 43 -6.95 -13.92 -2.12
N ASN A 44 -6.73 -12.61 -1.97
CA ASN A 44 -6.72 -11.64 -3.05
C ASN A 44 -5.33 -11.45 -3.66
N ARG A 45 -4.36 -12.34 -3.43
CA ARG A 45 -3.05 -12.30 -4.10
C ARG A 45 -3.00 -13.36 -5.20
N PRO A 46 -2.44 -13.05 -6.39
CA PRO A 46 -2.22 -14.08 -7.40
C PRO A 46 -1.16 -15.07 -6.92
N THR A 47 -1.34 -16.33 -7.27
CA THR A 47 -0.32 -17.37 -7.14
C THR A 47 0.90 -17.04 -8.00
N THR A 48 2.06 -17.60 -7.66
CA THR A 48 3.29 -17.40 -8.45
C THR A 48 3.11 -17.82 -9.91
N SER A 49 2.39 -18.91 -10.17
CA SER A 49 2.06 -19.37 -11.53
C SER A 49 1.20 -18.37 -12.29
N GLU A 50 0.20 -17.77 -11.63
CA GLU A 50 -0.62 -16.72 -12.24
C GLU A 50 0.22 -15.49 -12.55
N VAL A 51 1.12 -15.06 -11.66
CA VAL A 51 2.03 -13.94 -11.94
C VAL A 51 2.89 -14.20 -13.17
N VAL A 52 3.49 -15.39 -13.30
CA VAL A 52 4.28 -15.78 -14.49
C VAL A 52 3.42 -15.76 -15.75
N LEU A 53 2.19 -16.27 -15.68
CA LEU A 53 1.24 -16.23 -16.80
C LEU A 53 0.87 -14.78 -17.18
N MET A 54 0.57 -13.93 -16.20
CA MET A 54 0.20 -12.53 -16.41
C MET A 54 1.35 -11.72 -17.02
N LEU A 55 2.60 -12.02 -16.65
CA LEU A 55 3.81 -11.37 -17.20
C LEU A 55 4.16 -11.85 -18.61
N SER A 56 4.03 -13.16 -18.86
CA SER A 56 4.37 -13.77 -20.15
C SER A 56 3.31 -13.52 -21.22
N ASN A 57 2.04 -13.43 -20.84
CA ASN A 57 0.92 -13.26 -21.77
C ASN A 57 0.21 -11.92 -21.56
N SER A 58 0.33 -11.02 -22.54
CA SER A 58 -0.32 -9.70 -22.51
C SER A 58 -1.82 -9.72 -22.77
N THR A 59 -2.39 -10.82 -23.26
CA THR A 59 -3.84 -10.92 -23.54
C THR A 59 -4.65 -11.33 -22.32
N VAL A 60 -3.99 -11.80 -21.25
CA VAL A 60 -4.66 -12.15 -19.99
C VAL A 60 -5.24 -10.88 -19.38
N SER A 61 -6.55 -10.89 -19.16
CA SER A 61 -7.28 -9.85 -18.43
C SER A 61 -6.92 -9.91 -16.94
N LEU A 62 -6.67 -8.75 -16.35
CA LEU A 62 -6.28 -8.60 -14.95
C LEU A 62 -7.40 -7.90 -14.20
N ARG A 63 -7.78 -8.41 -13.03
CA ARG A 63 -8.75 -7.74 -12.15
C ARG A 63 -8.16 -6.44 -11.60
N ALA A 64 -9.01 -5.45 -11.33
CA ALA A 64 -8.57 -4.26 -10.60
C ALA A 64 -8.05 -4.67 -9.21
N PRO A 65 -6.91 -4.12 -8.74
CA PRO A 65 -6.48 -4.36 -7.37
C PRO A 65 -7.43 -3.61 -6.41
N LEU A 66 -7.41 -3.95 -5.12
CA LEU A 66 -8.28 -3.31 -4.13
C LEU A 66 -7.59 -2.12 -3.46
N CYS A 67 -8.41 -1.24 -2.88
CA CYS A 67 -7.91 -0.14 -2.06
C CYS A 67 -7.20 -0.70 -0.82
N PRO A 68 -5.92 -0.35 -0.57
CA PRO A 68 -5.22 -0.78 0.64
C PRO A 68 -5.90 -0.24 1.90
N ALA A 69 -5.97 -1.01 2.99
CA ALA A 69 -6.62 -0.60 4.24
C ALA A 69 -6.21 0.78 4.77
N PHE A 70 -4.95 1.18 4.57
CA PHE A 70 -4.46 2.50 5.01
C PHE A 70 -5.21 3.68 4.36
N PHE A 71 -5.82 3.49 3.19
CA PHE A 71 -6.64 4.51 2.54
C PHE A 71 -8.10 4.52 3.03
N SER A 72 -8.60 3.39 3.54
CA SER A 72 -9.99 3.24 3.98
C SER A 72 -10.30 3.97 5.30
N GLY A 73 -9.28 4.33 6.09
CA GLY A 73 -9.45 4.98 7.40
C GLY A 73 -9.53 6.51 7.40
N ARG A 74 -9.31 7.19 6.28
CA ARG A 74 -9.29 8.68 6.23
C ARG A 74 -10.63 9.35 5.89
N SER A 75 -11.66 8.57 5.55
CA SER A 75 -12.97 9.08 5.12
C SER A 75 -14.08 8.84 6.15
N ARG A 76 -13.77 8.95 7.45
CA ARG A 76 -14.78 9.07 8.51
C ARG A 76 -14.48 10.25 9.42
N LEU A 77 -14.54 11.45 8.86
CA LEU A 77 -14.97 12.61 9.63
C LEU A 77 -16.49 12.70 9.42
N ASN A 78 -17.24 12.49 10.50
CA ASN A 78 -18.70 12.63 10.56
C ASN A 78 -19.15 13.96 9.93
N PRO A 79 -20.37 14.04 9.38
CA PRO A 79 -21.10 15.29 9.30
C PRO A 79 -21.39 15.74 10.74
N GLU A 80 -20.75 16.82 11.20
CA GLU A 80 -21.04 17.41 12.50
C GLU A 80 -22.38 18.17 12.46
N GLU A 81 -23.30 17.72 13.30
CA GLU A 81 -24.44 18.48 13.85
C GLU A 81 -23.93 19.62 14.76
N PRO A 82 -24.74 20.65 15.06
CA PRO A 82 -24.27 21.99 15.41
C PRO A 82 -23.56 22.13 16.77
N ILE A 83 -22.59 23.05 16.78
CA ILE A 83 -21.75 23.46 17.90
C ILE A 83 -22.58 24.17 18.99
N GLU A 84 -22.67 23.59 20.18
CA GLU A 84 -22.92 24.34 21.42
C GLU A 84 -21.60 24.54 22.17
N GLN A 85 -21.18 25.80 22.27
CA GLN A 85 -19.99 26.23 22.98
C GLN A 85 -20.31 26.37 24.47
N GLN A 86 -19.62 25.65 25.36
CA GLN A 86 -19.26 26.22 26.67
C GLN A 86 -18.17 25.40 27.39
N GLY A 87 -16.99 26.01 27.57
CA GLY A 87 -16.26 25.96 28.84
C GLY A 87 -15.06 25.00 28.99
N GLY A 88 -13.84 25.54 28.79
CA GLY A 88 -12.69 25.31 29.68
C GLY A 88 -11.72 24.15 29.36
N MET A 89 -10.45 24.49 29.06
CA MET A 89 -9.31 23.60 29.32
C MET A 89 -8.71 23.92 30.71
N PRO A 90 -8.04 22.97 31.37
CA PRO A 90 -6.59 22.94 31.18
C PRO A 90 -5.97 21.53 31.07
N LEU A 91 -4.77 21.56 30.48
CA LEU A 91 -3.81 20.47 30.28
C LEU A 91 -3.61 19.59 31.53
N SER A 92 -3.54 18.27 31.33
CA SER A 92 -2.69 17.41 32.16
C SER A 92 -2.05 16.32 31.31
N ASP A 93 -0.76 16.15 31.58
CA ASP A 93 0.22 15.27 30.96
C ASP A 93 -0.22 13.81 30.81
N ALA A 94 -0.10 13.25 29.60
CA ALA A 94 0.34 11.88 29.36
C ALA A 94 0.58 11.68 27.86
N ILE A 95 1.79 11.98 27.40
CA ILE A 95 2.34 11.28 26.23
C ILE A 95 2.58 9.85 26.72
N SER A 96 1.62 8.96 26.48
CA SER A 96 1.90 7.53 26.58
C SER A 96 2.66 7.15 25.32
N ASP A 97 3.98 7.10 25.43
CA ASP A 97 4.88 6.47 24.48
C ASP A 97 4.52 4.99 24.35
N ASP A 98 3.56 4.66 23.49
CA ASP A 98 3.42 3.31 22.95
C ASP A 98 4.16 3.23 21.62
N ILE A 99 5.48 3.44 21.69
CA ILE A 99 6.37 3.05 20.61
C ILE A 99 6.49 1.53 20.70
N SER A 100 5.89 0.84 19.74
CA SER A 100 6.03 -0.60 19.52
C SER A 100 7.51 -1.01 19.61
N LYS A 101 7.86 -1.76 20.66
CA LYS A 101 9.16 -2.42 20.77
C LYS A 101 9.10 -3.71 19.98
N ASN A 102 9.73 -3.73 18.81
CA ASN A 102 9.95 -4.99 18.10
C ASN A 102 11.03 -5.78 18.86
N GLU A 103 10.63 -6.79 19.62
CA GLU A 103 11.57 -7.69 20.31
C GLU A 103 12.22 -8.62 19.28
N ILE A 104 13.50 -8.41 18.99
CA ILE A 104 14.31 -9.33 18.18
C ILE A 104 15.00 -10.36 19.08
N THR A 105 14.91 -11.65 18.75
CA THR A 105 15.67 -12.69 19.45
C THR A 105 17.01 -12.90 18.74
N ILE A 106 18.12 -12.53 19.38
CA ILE A 106 19.47 -12.82 18.87
C ILE A 106 19.86 -14.22 19.36
N THR A 107 20.14 -15.13 18.42
CA THR A 107 20.73 -16.45 18.75
C THR A 107 22.25 -16.32 18.72
N GLU A 108 22.91 -16.49 19.86
CA GLU A 108 24.38 -16.55 19.92
C GLU A 108 24.86 -17.96 19.50
N LEU A 109 25.76 -18.01 18.52
CA LEU A 109 26.45 -19.23 18.11
C LEU A 109 27.76 -19.35 18.89
N TYR A 110 27.94 -20.46 19.62
CA TYR A 110 29.18 -20.76 20.32
C TYR A 110 30.26 -21.24 19.32
N PRO A 111 31.52 -20.75 19.41
CA PRO A 111 32.62 -21.29 18.64
C PRO A 111 32.99 -22.69 19.13
N ARG A 112 33.39 -23.56 18.19
CA ARG A 112 33.92 -24.91 18.45
C ARG A 112 35.41 -24.89 18.76
#